data_AF-A0A8I1HST7-F1
#
_entry.id   AF-A0A8I1HST7-F1
#
_cell.length_a   1.000
_cell.length_b   1.000
_cell.length_c   1.000
_cell.angle_alpha   90.00
_cell.angle_beta   90.00
_cell.angle_gamma   90.00
#
_symmetry.space_group_name_H-M   'P 1'
#
loop_
_entity.id
_entity.type
_entity.pdbx_description
1 polymer ?
#
loop_
_entity_poly.entity_id
_entity_poly.type
_entity_poly.pdbx_seq_one_letter_code
_entity_poly.pdbx_strand_id
1 'polypeptide(L)'
;MPEPRARFELEVSHARAIAEAVRKVRGVAALDGGSFGSVSLYLPGERIVGMRRPDPRDDRHLQINIRVDISAAPDLYALAEDIRSAARGACPELQRIDVEFSDAVDGLSAAPSKE
;
A
#
# COMPACT_ATOMS: atom_id res chain seq x y z
N MET A 1 -21.59 16.82 26.84
CA MET A 1 -20.88 16.84 25.54
C MET A 1 -20.04 15.58 25.50
N PRO A 2 -20.31 14.58 24.63
CA PRO A 2 -19.35 13.49 24.47
C PRO A 2 -18.08 14.08 23.86
N GLU A 3 -16.91 13.68 24.37
CA GLU A 3 -15.63 14.05 23.77
C GLU A 3 -15.64 13.66 22.28
N PRO A 4 -15.06 14.47 21.38
CA PRO A 4 -14.89 14.06 20.00
C PRO A 4 -14.07 12.76 20.03
N ARG A 5 -14.70 11.63 19.69
CA ARG A 5 -14.00 10.35 19.54
C ARG A 5 -12.73 10.64 18.77
N ALA A 6 -11.57 10.39 19.37
CA ALA A 6 -10.28 10.62 18.73
C ALA A 6 -10.37 10.04 17.31
N ARG A 7 -10.32 10.92 16.30
CA ARG A 7 -10.29 10.46 14.91
C ARG A 7 -8.99 9.69 14.79
N PHE A 8 -9.07 8.49 14.22
CA PHE A 8 -7.86 7.72 13.92
C PHE A 8 -6.99 8.56 12.98
N GLU A 9 -5.70 8.68 13.29
CA GLU A 9 -4.73 9.39 12.47
C GLU A 9 -3.68 8.39 11.98
N LEU A 10 -3.42 8.41 10.67
CA LEU A 10 -2.49 7.48 10.04
C LEU A 10 -1.05 7.96 10.27
N GLU A 11 -0.47 7.49 11.36
CA GLU A 11 0.94 7.74 11.70
C GLU A 11 1.96 7.00 10.83
N VAL A 12 3.21 7.48 10.86
CA VAL A 12 4.37 6.88 10.15
C VAL A 12 4.58 5.42 10.52
N SER A 13 4.40 5.08 11.80
CA SER A 13 4.53 3.71 12.29
C SER A 13 3.52 2.77 11.64
N HIS A 14 2.26 3.19 11.51
CA HIS A 14 1.22 2.41 10.83
C HIS A 14 1.55 2.23 9.35
N ALA A 15 1.91 3.32 8.66
CA ALA A 15 2.26 3.28 7.25
C ALA A 15 3.45 2.34 6.96
N ARG A 16 4.51 2.40 7.78
CA ARG A 16 5.65 1.48 7.68
C ARG A 16 5.23 0.03 7.91
N ALA A 17 4.42 -0.23 8.94
CA ALA A 17 3.94 -1.59 9.24
C ALA A 17 3.12 -2.17 8.09
N ILE A 18 2.24 -1.37 7.48
CA ILE A 18 1.45 -1.77 6.30
C ILE A 18 2.38 -2.05 5.12
N ALA A 19 3.32 -1.16 4.82
CA ALA A 19 4.25 -1.32 3.70
C ALA A 19 5.09 -2.60 3.83
N GLU A 20 5.61 -2.87 5.03
CA GLU A 20 6.36 -4.08 5.35
C GLU A 20 5.51 -5.36 5.24
N ALA A 21 4.26 -5.31 5.72
CA ALA A 21 3.34 -6.45 5.65
C ALA A 21 2.98 -6.80 4.20
N VAL A 22 2.66 -5.79 3.39
CA VAL A 22 2.29 -5.96 1.98
C VAL A 22 3.47 -6.48 1.15
N ARG A 23 4.69 -6.00 1.40
CA ARG A 23 5.91 -6.49 0.72
C ARG A 23 6.20 -7.98 0.97
N LYS A 24 5.65 -8.57 2.03
CA LYS A 24 5.83 -9.99 2.36
C LYS A 24 4.80 -10.90 1.69
N VAL A 25 3.78 -10.34 1.05
CA VAL A 25 2.76 -11.13 0.33
C VAL A 25 3.38 -11.72 -0.93
N ARG A 26 3.24 -13.04 -1.10
CA ARG A 26 3.74 -13.73 -2.30
C ARG A 26 3.02 -13.21 -3.54
N GLY A 27 3.77 -12.79 -4.55
CA GLY A 27 3.24 -12.17 -5.78
C GLY A 27 3.35 -10.65 -5.80
N VAL A 28 3.73 -10.01 -4.68
CA VAL A 28 4.11 -8.59 -4.66
C VAL A 28 5.59 -8.47 -4.98
N ALA A 29 5.93 -7.85 -6.11
CA ALA A 29 7.31 -7.55 -6.45
C ALA A 29 7.79 -6.29 -5.70
N ALA A 30 6.97 -5.24 -5.67
CA ALA A 30 7.26 -3.99 -4.98
C ALA A 30 5.98 -3.17 -4.74
N LEU A 31 6.07 -2.21 -3.79
CA LEU A 31 5.14 -1.07 -3.75
C LEU A 31 5.53 -0.10 -4.87
N ASP A 32 4.59 0.20 -5.76
CA ASP A 32 4.86 1.00 -6.95
C ASP A 32 4.54 2.47 -6.69
N GLY A 33 5.57 3.32 -6.78
CA GLY A 33 5.44 4.76 -6.58
C GLY A 33 4.79 5.49 -7.74
N GLY A 34 4.36 4.80 -8.80
CA GLY A 34 4.01 5.41 -10.08
C GLY A 34 5.19 6.12 -10.74
N SER A 35 4.96 6.63 -11.95
CA SER A 35 5.95 7.47 -12.64
C SER A 35 6.29 8.69 -11.78
N PHE A 36 7.59 9.00 -11.68
CA PHE A 36 8.15 10.12 -10.91
C PHE A 36 7.77 10.15 -9.41
N GLY A 37 7.36 9.02 -8.81
CA GLY A 37 6.98 8.96 -7.40
C GLY A 37 5.63 9.62 -7.09
N SER A 38 4.76 9.75 -8.10
CA SER A 38 3.41 10.32 -8.01
C SER A 38 2.50 9.65 -6.98
N VAL A 39 2.78 8.41 -6.60
CA VAL A 39 2.10 7.68 -5.54
C VAL A 39 3.02 7.60 -4.32
N SER A 40 2.89 8.60 -3.45
CA SER A 40 3.62 8.66 -2.19
C SER A 40 2.70 9.18 -1.08
N LEU A 41 2.79 8.54 0.09
CA LEU A 41 2.15 9.00 1.31
C LEU A 41 3.14 9.89 2.05
N TYR A 42 2.77 11.16 2.19
CA TYR A 42 3.57 12.15 2.90
C TYR A 42 3.04 12.28 4.33
N LEU A 43 3.90 11.96 5.28
CA LEU A 43 3.65 12.04 6.71
C LEU A 43 4.70 12.97 7.35
N PRO A 44 4.44 13.49 8.56
CA PRO A 44 5.42 14.33 9.25
C PRO A 44 6.80 13.64 9.34
N GLY A 45 7.79 14.24 8.69
CA GLY A 45 9.18 13.75 8.70
C GLY A 45 9.47 12.55 7.78
N GLU A 46 8.47 12.01 7.07
CA GLU A 46 8.68 10.81 6.27
C GLU A 46 7.79 10.70 5.03
N ARG A 47 8.35 10.11 3.98
CA ARG A 47 7.63 9.78 2.75
C ARG A 47 7.65 8.27 2.54
N ILE A 48 6.48 7.67 2.43
CA ILE A 48 6.34 6.24 2.09
C ILE A 48 5.84 6.10 0.66
N VAL A 49 6.59 5.37 -0.17
CA VAL A 49 6.28 5.20 -1.61
C VAL A 49 5.26 4.08 -1.83
N GLY A 50 4.40 4.25 -2.83
CA GLY A 50 3.41 3.26 -3.28
C GLY A 50 2.17 3.16 -2.41
N MET A 51 1.93 4.16 -1.57
CA MET A 51 0.67 4.33 -0.85
C MET A 51 0.19 5.76 -1.01
N ARG A 52 -1.12 5.96 -0.95
CA ARG A 52 -1.72 7.30 -0.89
C ARG A 52 -3.05 7.27 -0.15
N ARG A 53 -3.47 8.42 0.37
CA ARG A 53 -4.83 8.64 0.86
C ARG A 53 -5.70 9.16 -0.28
N PRO A 54 -6.75 8.46 -0.71
CA PRO A 54 -7.67 8.95 -1.74
C PRO A 54 -8.42 10.21 -1.30
N ASP A 55 -8.82 10.26 -0.03
CA ASP A 55 -9.34 11.46 0.62
C ASP A 55 -8.35 11.92 1.70
N PRO A 56 -7.76 13.13 1.61
CA PRO A 56 -6.80 13.63 2.60
C PRO A 56 -7.42 13.85 4.00
N ARG A 57 -8.75 13.79 4.13
CA ARG A 57 -9.47 13.92 5.42
C ARG A 57 -9.88 12.57 6.01
N ASP A 58 -9.62 11.47 5.31
CA ASP A 58 -9.96 10.12 5.75
C ASP A 58 -8.70 9.25 5.92
N ASP A 59 -8.20 9.21 7.14
CA ASP A 59 -7.07 8.36 7.51
C ASP A 59 -7.42 6.86 7.58
N ARG A 60 -8.71 6.49 7.43
CA ARG A 60 -9.16 5.09 7.40
C ARG A 60 -9.30 4.54 5.99
N HIS A 61 -9.09 5.38 4.97
CA HIS A 61 -9.09 4.99 3.57
C HIS A 61 -7.69 5.09 2.99
N LEU A 62 -7.10 3.93 2.70
CA LEU A 62 -5.78 3.82 2.10
C LEU A 62 -5.87 3.21 0.70
N GLN A 63 -5.14 3.79 -0.24
CA GLN A 63 -4.85 3.16 -1.52
C GLN A 63 -3.40 2.69 -1.53
N ILE A 64 -3.19 1.47 -2.02
CA ILE A 64 -1.87 0.83 -2.13
C ILE A 64 -1.65 0.46 -3.59
N ASN A 65 -0.56 0.96 -4.15
CA ASN A 65 -0.15 0.70 -5.52
C ASN A 65 0.95 -0.34 -5.55
N ILE A 66 0.75 -1.36 -6.39
CA ILE A 66 1.52 -2.60 -6.36
C ILE A 66 2.07 -2.87 -7.75
N ARG A 67 3.34 -3.27 -7.77
CA ARG A 67 3.94 -3.97 -8.89
C ARG A 67 3.83 -5.47 -8.64
N VAL A 68 3.10 -6.17 -9.50
CA VAL A 68 2.86 -7.61 -9.36
C VAL A 68 3.95 -8.42 -10.06
N ASP A 69 4.36 -9.52 -9.44
CA ASP A 69 5.19 -10.55 -10.09
C ASP A 69 4.27 -11.55 -10.81
N ILE A 70 4.25 -11.50 -12.14
CA ILE A 70 3.40 -12.35 -12.97
C ILE A 70 4.05 -13.68 -13.35
N SER A 71 5.30 -13.93 -12.96
CA SER A 71 6.02 -15.17 -13.29
C SER A 71 5.32 -16.42 -12.74
N ALA A 72 4.60 -16.26 -11.62
CA ALA A 72 3.81 -17.31 -10.99
C ALA A 72 2.36 -17.39 -11.48
N ALA A 73 1.98 -16.59 -12.48
CA ALA A 73 0.60 -16.42 -12.95
C ALA A 73 -0.42 -16.27 -11.79
N PRO A 74 -0.22 -15.29 -10.88
CA PRO A 74 -1.07 -15.15 -9.70
C PRO A 74 -2.50 -14.78 -10.08
N ASP A 75 -3.47 -15.32 -9.33
CA ASP A 75 -4.83 -14.77 -9.33
C ASP A 75 -4.80 -13.39 -8.68
N LEU A 76 -4.96 -12.34 -9.49
CA LEU A 76 -4.90 -10.95 -9.03
C LEU A 76 -6.00 -10.63 -8.01
N TYR A 77 -7.16 -11.30 -8.10
CA TYR A 77 -8.24 -11.07 -7.16
C TYR A 77 -7.89 -11.65 -5.79
N ALA A 78 -7.41 -12.91 -5.75
CA ALA A 78 -6.94 -13.54 -4.53
C ALA A 78 -5.76 -12.77 -3.92
N LEU A 79 -4.81 -12.33 -4.75
CA LEU A 79 -3.67 -11.52 -4.33
C LEU A 79 -4.12 -10.17 -3.72
N ALA A 80 -5.12 -9.51 -4.31
CA ALA A 80 -5.66 -8.28 -3.76
C ALA A 80 -6.31 -8.51 -2.38
N GLU A 81 -7.02 -9.62 -2.18
CA GLU A 81 -7.57 -9.98 -0.87
C GLU A 81 -6.46 -10.26 0.16
N ASP A 82 -5.39 -10.98 -0.22
CA ASP A 82 -4.24 -11.22 0.65
C ASP A 82 -3.55 -9.92 1.06
N ILE A 83 -3.38 -8.98 0.13
CA ILE A 83 -2.82 -7.64 0.38
C ILE A 83 -3.72 -6.85 1.35
N ARG A 84 -5.05 -6.86 1.14
CA ARG A 84 -5.99 -6.19 2.06
C ARG A 84 -5.96 -6.82 3.45
N SER A 85 -5.84 -8.14 3.52
CA SER A 85 -5.72 -8.88 4.78
C SER A 85 -4.45 -8.51 5.53
N ALA A 86 -3.30 -8.51 4.83
CA ALA A 86 -2.01 -8.11 5.40
C ALA A 86 -2.03 -6.66 5.91
N ALA A 87 -2.58 -5.73 5.13
CA ALA A 87 -2.70 -4.33 5.52
C ALA A 87 -3.63 -4.12 6.73
N ARG A 88 -4.79 -4.79 6.78
CA ARG A 88 -5.68 -4.77 7.96
C ARG A 88 -5.06 -5.42 9.18
N GLY A 89 -4.28 -6.48 9.00
CA GLY A 89 -3.53 -7.12 10.08
C GLY A 89 -2.47 -6.19 10.69
N ALA A 90 -1.86 -5.33 9.86
CA ALA A 90 -0.90 -4.33 10.31
C ALA A 90 -1.55 -3.09 10.94
N CYS A 91 -2.75 -2.70 10.47
CA CYS A 91 -3.52 -1.57 11.00
C CYS A 91 -5.03 -1.87 10.96
N PRO A 92 -5.61 -2.36 12.06
CA PRO A 92 -7.03 -2.73 12.15
C PRO A 92 -8.01 -1.56 12.00
N GLU A 93 -7.54 -0.32 12.17
CA GLU A 93 -8.35 0.90 12.10
C GLU A 93 -8.72 1.29 10.65
N LEU A 94 -8.01 0.72 9.66
CA LEU A 94 -8.33 0.90 8.24
C LEU A 94 -9.68 0.27 7.90
N GLN A 95 -10.61 1.10 7.41
CA GLN A 95 -11.94 0.65 7.01
C GLN A 95 -11.97 0.29 5.52
N ARG A 96 -11.28 1.07 4.70
CA ARG A 96 -11.26 0.90 3.25
C ARG A 96 -9.83 0.81 2.74
N ILE A 97 -9.57 -0.23 1.95
CA ILE A 97 -8.26 -0.47 1.33
C ILE A 97 -8.48 -0.75 -0.15
N ASP A 98 -8.09 0.22 -0.98
CA ASP A 98 -8.09 0.06 -2.43
C ASP A 98 -6.71 -0.45 -2.85
N VAL A 99 -6.70 -1.55 -3.62
CA VAL A 99 -5.47 -2.14 -4.17
C VAL A 99 -5.46 -1.86 -5.66
N GLU A 100 -4.40 -1.21 -6.13
CA GLU A 100 -4.19 -0.90 -7.54
C GLU A 100 -2.94 -1.63 -8.02
N PHE A 101 -3.08 -2.43 -9.08
CA PHE A 101 -1.94 -3.02 -9.77
C PHE A 101 -1.50 -2.06 -10.88
N SER A 102 -0.41 -1.35 -10.65
CA SER A 102 0.05 -0.28 -11.55
C SER A 102 1.05 -0.79 -12.60
N ASP A 103 1.76 -1.88 -12.30
CA ASP A 103 2.78 -2.45 -13.18
C ASP A 103 2.92 -3.97 -12.91
N ALA A 104 3.47 -4.69 -13.88
CA ALA A 104 3.68 -6.13 -13.83
C ALA A 104 5.11 -6.47 -14.30
N VAL A 105 5.82 -7.24 -13.48
CA VAL A 105 7.14 -7.78 -13.84
C VAL A 105 7.06 -9.28 -13.98
N ASP A 106 7.67 -9.79 -15.04
CA ASP A 106 8.08 -11.19 -15.09
C ASP A 106 9.49 -11.27 -14.48
N GLY A 107 9.87 -12.38 -13.84
CA GLY A 107 11.06 -12.53 -12.99
C GLY A 107 12.41 -12.16 -13.63
N LEU A 108 12.42 -11.84 -14.93
CA LEU A 108 13.54 -11.33 -15.72
C LEU A 108 13.67 -9.79 -15.73
N SER A 109 12.64 -9.04 -15.29
CA SER A 109 12.55 -7.58 -15.35
C SER A 109 12.61 -6.88 -13.98
N ALA A 110 12.96 -7.60 -12.90
CA ALA A 110 13.12 -7.05 -11.55
C ALA A 110 14.38 -6.16 -11.38
N ALA A 111 14.87 -5.53 -12.44
CA ALA A 111 15.86 -4.46 -12.33
C ALA A 111 15.15 -3.21 -11.78
N PRO A 112 15.71 -2.51 -10.79
CA PRO A 112 15.13 -1.26 -10.31
C PRO A 112 15.11 -0.26 -11.46
N SER A 113 13.91 0.21 -11.85
CA SER A 113 13.75 1.36 -12.74
C SER A 113 14.47 2.55 -12.09
N LYS A 114 15.63 2.90 -12.65
CA LYS A 114 16.44 4.06 -12.29
C LYS A 114 15.91 5.24 -13.13
N GLU A 115 15.19 6.16 -12.52
CA GLU A 115 15.11 7.56 -12.97
C GLU A 115 15.07 8.50 -11.75
#